data_AF-A0AAV2Z7A4-F1
#
_entry.id   AF-A0AAV2Z7A4-F1
#
_cell.length_a   1.000
_cell.length_b   1.000
_cell.length_c   1.000
_cell.angle_alpha   90.00
_cell.angle_beta   90.00
_cell.angle_gamma   90.00
#
_symmetry.space_group_name_H-M   'P 1'
#
loop_
_entity.id
_entity.type
_entity.pdbx_description
1 polymer ?
#
loop_
_entity_poly.entity_id
_entity_poly.type
_entity_poly.pdbx_seq_one_letter_code
_entity_poly.pdbx_strand_id
1 'polypeptide(L)'
;MTSESPELMAKLFKIDNLKQCVNFLFRIGSRIVYATDPGDTETSFISFWDDLIRNVLNFVLHDIGKSDRNSSRSASTGSNRPDYLFIVDSVCVFRGEEKAPGEQMETPRRELFEKLVWSYGDAPYLFGYAAVGYEARLYAITRVHDDVDAIELGVYDLKHLEGRFRLLLAILNVARLLRSLASVCPESARDEYKKLFQALFQRAKDHVEAVYKVLEEHAIPNVDRLDHADQNAMRLVFKPRGQEKRPANLVELFHALANVLQALVKLHAASWMHRDIRWPNVIKSRDGDNSWFLIDFMDAAQSPQVSPSGNHLSQAEHAPEIFSDEDPLQLQHSIVSASLSKNT
;
A
#
# COMPACT_ATOMS: atom_id res chain seq x y z
N MET A 1 13.56 -53.24 19.71
CA MET A 1 13.17 -52.27 18.67
C MET A 1 12.28 -52.99 17.67
N THR A 2 10.98 -52.84 17.81
CA THR A 2 9.99 -53.38 16.87
C THR A 2 10.07 -52.57 15.58
N SER A 3 10.46 -53.20 14.47
CA SER A 3 10.44 -52.55 13.15
C SER A 3 9.00 -52.16 12.83
N GLU A 4 8.78 -50.88 12.52
CA GLU A 4 7.48 -50.40 12.05
C GLU A 4 7.05 -51.21 10.81
N SER A 5 5.77 -51.62 10.79
CA SER A 5 5.21 -52.45 9.72
C SER A 5 5.36 -51.73 8.36
N PRO A 6 5.85 -52.42 7.30
CA PRO A 6 5.90 -51.87 5.94
C PRO A 6 4.57 -51.32 5.44
N GLU A 7 3.44 -51.87 5.90
CA GLU A 7 2.09 -51.38 5.58
C GLU A 7 1.76 -50.04 6.26
N LEU A 8 2.33 -49.78 7.44
CA LEU A 8 2.18 -48.52 8.14
C LEU A 8 2.94 -47.40 7.41
N MET A 9 4.17 -47.68 6.97
CA MET A 9 4.98 -46.76 6.16
C MET A 9 4.34 -46.51 4.78
N ALA A 10 3.81 -47.55 4.13
CA ALA A 10 3.10 -47.41 2.86
C ALA A 10 1.79 -46.60 2.98
N LYS A 11 1.16 -46.55 4.17
CA LYS A 11 0.00 -45.69 4.46
C LYS A 11 0.40 -44.26 4.82
N LEU A 12 1.45 -44.06 5.62
CA LEU A 12 1.95 -42.74 6.02
C LEU A 12 2.53 -41.93 4.86
N PHE A 13 3.15 -42.62 3.89
CA PHE A 13 3.70 -42.02 2.66
C PHE A 13 2.84 -42.29 1.43
N LYS A 14 1.58 -42.74 1.60
CA LYS A 14 0.65 -42.85 0.47
C LYS A 14 0.27 -41.45 0.03
N ILE A 15 0.96 -40.96 -1.00
CA ILE A 15 0.60 -39.74 -1.69
C ILE A 15 -0.67 -40.02 -2.51
N ASP A 16 -1.85 -39.93 -1.89
CA ASP A 16 -3.13 -39.90 -2.61
C ASP A 16 -3.43 -38.46 -3.07
N ASN A 17 -2.50 -37.93 -3.86
CA ASN A 17 -2.63 -36.60 -4.47
C ASN A 17 -3.35 -36.68 -5.82
N LEU A 18 -3.92 -37.82 -6.22
CA LEU A 18 -4.46 -37.98 -7.58
C LEU A 18 -5.52 -36.92 -7.86
N LYS A 19 -6.43 -36.67 -6.91
CA LYS A 19 -7.45 -35.61 -7.02
C LYS A 19 -6.86 -34.19 -7.03
N GLN A 20 -5.84 -33.93 -6.21
CA GLN A 20 -5.19 -32.61 -6.14
C GLN A 20 -4.37 -32.32 -7.40
N CYS A 21 -3.63 -33.31 -7.91
CA CYS A 21 -2.89 -33.27 -9.16
C CYS A 21 -3.83 -33.13 -10.36
N VAL A 22 -4.97 -33.83 -10.38
CA VAL A 22 -6.00 -33.66 -11.41
C VAL A 22 -6.60 -32.25 -11.37
N ASN A 23 -6.88 -31.73 -10.17
CA ASN A 23 -7.39 -30.37 -10.01
C ASN A 23 -6.36 -29.32 -10.47
N PHE A 24 -5.10 -29.47 -10.08
CA PHE A 24 -3.99 -28.62 -10.55
C PHE A 24 -3.82 -28.72 -12.07
N LEU A 25 -3.82 -29.94 -12.64
CA LEU A 25 -3.71 -30.14 -14.08
C LEU A 25 -4.88 -29.48 -14.81
N PHE A 26 -6.10 -29.62 -14.31
CA PHE A 26 -7.29 -29.07 -14.93
C PHE A 26 -7.37 -27.53 -14.79
N ARG A 27 -7.02 -26.98 -13.62
CA ARG A 27 -7.13 -25.55 -13.34
C ARG A 27 -5.89 -24.75 -13.76
N ILE A 28 -4.70 -25.34 -13.74
CA ILE A 28 -3.45 -24.68 -14.08
C ILE A 28 -2.82 -25.31 -15.32
N GLY A 29 -2.56 -26.63 -15.30
CA GLY A 29 -1.85 -27.31 -16.38
C GLY A 29 -2.46 -27.09 -17.77
N SER A 30 -3.79 -27.16 -17.89
CA SER A 30 -4.52 -26.92 -19.13
C SER A 30 -4.29 -25.52 -19.70
N ARG A 31 -4.24 -24.49 -18.85
CA ARG A 31 -3.97 -23.09 -19.22
C ARG A 31 -2.53 -22.86 -19.62
N ILE A 32 -1.59 -23.60 -19.03
CA ILE A 32 -0.17 -23.53 -19.42
C ILE A 32 0.04 -24.19 -20.79
N VAL A 33 -0.61 -25.33 -21.05
CA VAL A 33 -0.47 -26.08 -22.31
C VAL A 33 -1.22 -25.38 -23.44
N TYR A 34 -2.48 -25.02 -23.19
CA TYR A 34 -3.43 -24.43 -24.14
C TYR A 34 -3.77 -22.99 -23.74
N ALA A 35 -2.74 -22.18 -23.47
CA ALA A 35 -2.95 -20.76 -23.16
C ALA A 35 -3.78 -20.07 -24.24
N THR A 36 -4.57 -19.09 -23.81
CA THR A 36 -5.37 -18.25 -24.69
C THR A 36 -4.51 -17.65 -25.79
N ASP A 37 -4.94 -17.73 -27.05
CA ASP A 37 -4.27 -17.08 -28.18
C ASP A 37 -4.59 -15.58 -28.15
N PRO A 38 -3.61 -14.70 -27.84
CA PRO A 38 -3.84 -13.27 -27.76
C PRO A 38 -3.81 -12.63 -29.17
N GLY A 39 -4.38 -11.43 -29.26
CA GLY A 39 -4.34 -10.60 -30.48
C GLY A 39 -3.01 -9.84 -30.60
N ASP A 40 -3.07 -8.56 -30.96
CA ASP A 40 -1.92 -7.67 -31.16
C ASP A 40 -1.93 -6.44 -30.23
N THR A 41 -2.89 -6.36 -29.31
CA THR A 41 -3.03 -5.25 -28.35
C THR A 41 -2.72 -5.70 -26.92
N GLU A 42 -2.30 -4.77 -26.07
CA GLU A 42 -2.12 -5.02 -24.62
C GLU A 42 -3.36 -5.68 -24.00
N THR A 43 -4.54 -5.12 -24.24
CA THR A 43 -5.82 -5.65 -23.75
C THR A 43 -6.07 -7.10 -24.16
N SER A 44 -5.69 -7.47 -25.39
CA SER A 44 -5.86 -8.83 -25.89
C SER A 44 -4.91 -9.85 -25.24
N PHE A 45 -3.80 -9.40 -24.67
CA PHE A 45 -2.85 -10.25 -23.94
C PHE A 45 -3.18 -10.41 -22.44
N ILE A 46 -4.09 -9.60 -21.89
CA ILE A 46 -4.45 -9.66 -20.45
C ILE A 46 -4.87 -11.07 -20.03
N SER A 47 -5.73 -11.73 -20.81
CA SER A 47 -6.17 -13.11 -20.51
C SER A 47 -5.02 -14.10 -20.55
N PHE A 48 -4.08 -13.93 -21.48
CA PHE A 48 -2.89 -14.77 -21.61
C PHE A 48 -1.98 -14.63 -20.38
N TRP A 49 -1.66 -13.41 -19.94
CA TRP A 49 -0.87 -13.22 -18.72
C TRP A 49 -1.60 -13.68 -17.46
N ASP A 50 -2.92 -13.46 -17.40
CA ASP A 50 -3.76 -13.94 -16.29
C ASP A 50 -3.75 -15.48 -16.19
N ASP A 51 -3.74 -16.20 -17.31
CA ASP A 51 -3.64 -17.65 -17.35
C ASP A 51 -2.31 -18.18 -16.78
N LEU A 52 -1.21 -17.47 -17.03
CA LEU A 52 0.14 -17.90 -16.67
C LEU A 52 0.58 -17.45 -15.26
N ILE A 53 0.06 -16.31 -14.77
CA ILE A 53 0.51 -15.69 -13.51
C ILE A 53 -0.64 -15.64 -12.50
N ARG A 54 -1.71 -14.90 -12.82
CA ARG A 54 -2.82 -14.65 -11.88
C ARG A 54 -3.50 -15.93 -11.41
N ASN A 55 -3.82 -16.81 -12.35
CA ASN A 55 -4.53 -18.05 -12.06
C ASN A 55 -3.66 -19.00 -11.22
N VAL A 56 -2.34 -19.00 -11.43
CA VAL A 56 -1.39 -19.76 -10.62
C VAL A 56 -1.35 -19.23 -9.19
N LEU A 57 -1.15 -17.93 -9.00
CA LEU A 57 -1.11 -17.31 -7.66
C LEU A 57 -2.43 -17.50 -6.91
N ASN A 58 -3.57 -17.25 -7.57
CA ASN A 58 -4.89 -17.45 -6.99
C ASN A 58 -5.19 -18.92 -6.66
N PHE A 59 -4.57 -19.88 -7.34
CA PHE A 59 -4.75 -21.30 -7.02
C PHE A 59 -3.94 -21.67 -5.77
N VAL A 60 -2.66 -21.30 -5.74
CA VAL A 60 -1.73 -21.71 -4.68
C VAL A 60 -1.99 -20.97 -3.37
N LEU A 61 -2.38 -19.70 -3.44
CA LEU A 61 -2.54 -18.81 -2.27
C LEU A 61 -4.00 -18.38 -2.08
N HIS A 62 -4.96 -19.21 -2.51
CA HIS A 62 -6.40 -18.90 -2.47
C HIS A 62 -6.95 -18.58 -1.07
N ASP A 63 -6.28 -19.06 -0.02
CA ASP A 63 -6.67 -18.93 1.39
C ASP A 63 -6.17 -17.64 2.04
N ILE A 64 -5.10 -17.04 1.51
CA ILE A 64 -4.42 -15.88 2.12
C ILE A 64 -4.27 -14.67 1.20
N GLY A 65 -4.45 -14.86 -0.10
CA GLY A 65 -4.08 -13.90 -1.11
C GLY A 65 -5.23 -13.52 -2.04
N LYS A 66 -5.15 -12.31 -2.60
CA LYS A 66 -6.10 -11.85 -3.61
C LYS A 66 -5.39 -11.09 -4.71
N SER A 67 -5.75 -11.39 -5.95
CA SER A 67 -5.36 -10.59 -7.11
C SER A 67 -6.27 -9.38 -7.33
N ASP A 68 -5.70 -8.27 -7.79
CA ASP A 68 -6.43 -7.11 -8.31
C ASP A 68 -5.76 -6.61 -9.62
N ARG A 69 -6.51 -5.85 -10.42
CA ARG A 69 -6.07 -5.32 -11.72
C ARG A 69 -6.34 -3.82 -11.77
N ASN A 70 -5.45 -3.03 -12.36
CA ASN A 70 -5.65 -1.58 -12.58
C ASN A 70 -6.15 -0.83 -11.33
N SER A 71 -5.63 -1.22 -10.18
CA SER A 71 -6.05 -0.79 -8.86
C SER A 71 -4.84 -0.18 -8.16
N SER A 72 -5.04 0.89 -7.41
CA SER A 72 -4.00 1.41 -6.50
C SER A 72 -4.14 0.82 -5.10
N ARG A 73 -5.08 -0.11 -4.88
CA ARG A 73 -5.40 -0.62 -3.55
C ARG A 73 -4.24 -1.41 -2.97
N SER A 74 -3.69 -0.93 -1.86
CA SER A 74 -2.58 -1.57 -1.13
C SER A 74 -1.30 -1.73 -1.96
N ALA A 75 -1.14 -0.93 -3.02
CA ALA A 75 -0.08 -1.01 -4.02
C ALA A 75 1.10 -0.06 -3.77
N SER A 76 0.94 0.89 -2.83
CA SER A 76 1.91 1.93 -2.51
C SER A 76 2.35 2.71 -3.73
N THR A 77 1.41 3.01 -4.63
CA THR A 77 1.70 3.60 -5.95
C THR A 77 1.19 5.03 -6.16
N GLY A 78 0.68 5.67 -5.11
CA GLY A 78 0.06 7.00 -5.23
C GLY A 78 -1.11 6.97 -6.23
N SER A 79 -1.07 7.81 -7.27
CA SER A 79 -2.08 7.82 -8.34
C SER A 79 -1.82 6.84 -9.47
N ASN A 80 -0.60 6.30 -9.56
CA ASN A 80 -0.23 5.34 -10.59
C ASN A 80 -0.74 3.97 -10.18
N ARG A 81 -1.10 3.14 -11.15
CA ARG A 81 -1.68 1.82 -10.90
C ARG A 81 -0.83 0.81 -11.65
N PRO A 82 -0.26 -0.19 -10.98
CA PRO A 82 0.26 -1.33 -11.70
C PRO A 82 -0.89 -2.07 -12.38
N ASP A 83 -0.58 -2.67 -13.51
CA ASP A 83 -1.57 -3.41 -14.30
C ASP A 83 -2.05 -4.63 -13.54
N TYR A 84 -1.18 -5.22 -12.70
CA TYR A 84 -1.49 -6.36 -11.84
C TYR A 84 -0.95 -6.21 -10.41
N LEU A 85 -1.74 -6.72 -9.44
CA LEU A 85 -1.40 -6.79 -8.02
C LEU A 85 -1.74 -8.16 -7.45
N PHE A 86 -0.92 -8.61 -6.51
CA PHE A 86 -1.25 -9.69 -5.60
C PHE A 86 -1.01 -9.24 -4.15
N ILE A 87 -2.08 -9.32 -3.35
CA ILE A 87 -2.14 -8.81 -1.99
C ILE A 87 -2.24 -10.00 -1.03
N VAL A 88 -1.37 -10.05 -0.02
CA VAL A 88 -1.40 -11.02 1.09
C VAL A 88 -1.44 -10.24 2.39
N ASP A 89 -2.37 -10.55 3.29
CA ASP A 89 -2.54 -9.86 4.58
C ASP A 89 -2.60 -8.32 4.44
N SER A 90 -3.31 -7.84 3.41
CA SER A 90 -3.45 -6.42 3.05
C SER A 90 -2.19 -5.71 2.56
N VAL A 91 -1.10 -6.45 2.29
CA VAL A 91 0.15 -5.93 1.71
C VAL A 91 0.29 -6.39 0.25
N CYS A 92 0.54 -5.48 -0.70
CA CYS A 92 0.93 -5.90 -2.05
C CYS A 92 2.38 -6.40 -2.07
N VAL A 93 2.54 -7.72 -2.16
CA VAL A 93 3.85 -8.39 -2.15
C VAL A 93 4.33 -8.81 -3.54
N PHE A 94 3.45 -8.72 -4.54
CA PHE A 94 3.78 -9.02 -5.94
C PHE A 94 2.98 -8.10 -6.88
N ARG A 95 3.65 -7.51 -7.88
CA ARG A 95 3.05 -6.57 -8.83
C ARG A 95 3.49 -6.80 -10.28
N GLY A 96 2.74 -6.26 -11.24
CA GLY A 96 3.06 -6.41 -12.66
C GLY A 96 2.80 -5.14 -13.47
N GLU A 97 3.62 -4.93 -14.49
CA GLU A 97 3.41 -3.95 -15.57
C GLU A 97 3.44 -4.68 -16.92
N GLU A 98 2.49 -4.38 -17.79
CA GLU A 98 2.24 -5.09 -19.04
C GLU A 98 2.18 -4.07 -20.19
N LYS A 99 2.69 -4.43 -21.36
CA LYS A 99 2.60 -3.60 -22.58
C LYS A 99 2.26 -4.44 -23.80
N ALA A 100 1.68 -3.76 -24.80
CA ALA A 100 1.42 -4.32 -26.11
C ALA A 100 2.69 -4.90 -26.77
N PRO A 101 2.56 -5.92 -27.63
CA PRO A 101 3.66 -6.39 -28.47
C PRO A 101 4.31 -5.25 -29.27
N GLY A 102 5.64 -5.26 -29.35
CA GLY A 102 6.43 -4.26 -30.09
C GLY A 102 6.93 -3.09 -29.23
N GLU A 103 6.43 -2.94 -28.00
CA GLU A 103 6.98 -2.00 -27.02
C GLU A 103 8.35 -2.46 -26.50
N GLN A 104 9.12 -1.54 -25.92
CA GLN A 104 10.41 -1.87 -25.30
C GLN A 104 10.22 -2.36 -23.87
N MET A 105 10.85 -3.50 -23.52
CA MET A 105 10.79 -4.09 -22.17
C MET A 105 11.26 -3.13 -21.06
N GLU A 106 12.12 -2.17 -21.38
CA GLU A 106 12.56 -1.17 -20.41
C GLU A 106 11.39 -0.27 -19.94
N THR A 107 10.37 -0.06 -20.77
CA THR A 107 9.19 0.74 -20.40
C THR A 107 8.43 0.12 -19.22
N PRO A 108 7.90 -1.13 -19.29
CA PRO A 108 7.22 -1.73 -18.14
C PRO A 108 8.19 -2.03 -16.98
N ARG A 109 9.47 -2.34 -17.25
CA ARG A 109 10.48 -2.50 -16.19
C ARG A 109 10.64 -1.22 -15.36
N ARG A 110 10.76 -0.08 -16.02
CA ARG A 110 10.90 1.23 -15.35
C ARG A 110 9.63 1.61 -14.60
N GLU A 111 8.47 1.38 -15.20
CA GLU A 111 7.18 1.62 -14.55
C GLU A 111 6.99 0.81 -13.26
N LEU A 112 7.59 -0.39 -13.13
CA LEU A 112 7.49 -1.21 -11.92
C LEU A 112 8.00 -0.50 -10.66
N PHE A 113 9.10 0.25 -10.76
CA PHE A 113 9.71 0.92 -9.62
C PHE A 113 9.47 2.42 -9.60
N GLU A 114 9.35 3.12 -10.74
CA GLU A 114 9.01 4.55 -10.76
C GLU A 114 7.60 4.83 -10.20
N LYS A 115 6.68 3.88 -10.38
CA LYS A 115 5.34 3.97 -9.82
C LYS A 115 5.29 3.53 -8.36
N LEU A 116 6.37 3.01 -7.77
CA LEU A 116 6.39 2.49 -6.40
C LEU A 116 6.90 3.53 -5.41
N VAL A 117 6.10 3.87 -4.41
CA VAL A 117 6.53 4.54 -3.18
C VAL A 117 6.82 3.44 -2.16
N TRP A 118 8.03 3.42 -1.61
CA TRP A 118 8.42 2.35 -0.69
C TRP A 118 7.83 2.56 0.71
N SER A 119 6.76 1.83 1.02
CA SER A 119 6.08 1.83 2.34
C SER A 119 6.32 0.54 3.15
N TYR A 120 7.13 -0.39 2.63
CA TYR A 120 7.26 -1.78 3.10
C TYR A 120 8.28 -1.96 4.24
N GLY A 121 8.67 -0.86 4.91
CA GLY A 121 9.67 -0.88 5.96
C GLY A 121 11.00 -1.46 5.50
N ASP A 122 11.56 -2.36 6.30
CA ASP A 122 12.86 -3.02 6.06
C ASP A 122 12.73 -4.32 5.23
N ALA A 123 11.62 -4.52 4.52
CA ALA A 123 11.48 -5.67 3.64
C ALA A 123 12.67 -5.74 2.64
N PRO A 124 13.30 -6.91 2.44
CA PRO A 124 14.51 -6.98 1.63
C PRO A 124 14.24 -6.73 0.13
N TYR A 125 13.05 -7.13 -0.33
CA TYR A 125 12.57 -6.91 -1.69
C TYR A 125 11.07 -7.15 -1.77
N LEU A 126 10.42 -6.61 -2.80
CA LEU A 126 9.15 -7.12 -3.31
C LEU A 126 9.38 -7.92 -4.58
N PHE A 127 8.41 -8.71 -4.99
CA PHE A 127 8.46 -9.34 -6.30
C PHE A 127 7.69 -8.52 -7.33
N GLY A 128 8.15 -8.54 -8.57
CA GLY A 128 7.39 -8.00 -9.68
C GLY A 128 7.66 -8.70 -11.00
N TYR A 129 6.87 -8.38 -12.01
CA TYR A 129 7.13 -8.80 -13.37
C TYR A 129 6.85 -7.68 -14.37
N ALA A 130 7.60 -7.67 -15.47
CA ALA A 130 7.29 -6.86 -16.63
C ALA A 130 6.99 -7.77 -17.81
N ALA A 131 5.96 -7.46 -18.59
CA ALA A 131 5.60 -8.24 -19.76
C ALA A 131 5.40 -7.36 -21.01
N VAL A 132 5.88 -7.84 -22.15
CA VAL A 132 5.66 -7.27 -23.47
C VAL A 132 5.28 -8.39 -24.42
N GLY A 133 4.01 -8.46 -24.79
CA GLY A 133 3.46 -9.59 -25.54
C GLY A 133 3.85 -10.96 -24.92
N TYR A 134 4.64 -11.73 -25.67
CA TYR A 134 5.11 -13.05 -25.25
C TYR A 134 6.39 -13.05 -24.39
N GLU A 135 7.07 -11.91 -24.20
CA GLU A 135 8.22 -11.83 -23.31
C GLU A 135 7.76 -11.44 -21.91
N ALA A 136 8.13 -12.21 -20.90
CA ALA A 136 7.96 -11.84 -19.49
C ALA A 136 9.29 -11.91 -18.74
N ARG A 137 9.50 -10.97 -17.82
CA ARG A 137 10.67 -10.93 -16.95
C ARG A 137 10.23 -10.81 -15.50
N LEU A 138 10.84 -11.60 -14.63
CA LEU A 138 10.63 -11.52 -13.18
C LEU A 138 11.70 -10.66 -12.53
N TYR A 139 11.32 -9.93 -11.49
CA TYR A 139 12.19 -9.01 -10.77
C TYR A 139 12.04 -9.14 -9.25
N ALA A 140 13.14 -8.88 -8.55
CA ALA A 140 13.14 -8.48 -7.14
C ALA A 140 13.29 -6.95 -7.10
N ILE A 141 12.27 -6.28 -6.59
CA ILE A 141 12.25 -4.83 -6.43
C ILE A 141 12.83 -4.50 -5.06
N THR A 142 13.98 -3.83 -5.03
CA THR A 142 14.74 -3.54 -3.81
C THR A 142 14.80 -2.04 -3.55
N ARG A 143 14.89 -1.66 -2.27
CA ARG A 143 15.20 -0.29 -1.87
C ARG A 143 16.70 -0.14 -1.63
N VAL A 144 17.34 0.75 -2.37
CA VAL A 144 18.73 1.15 -2.15
C VAL A 144 18.73 2.60 -1.69
N HIS A 145 18.94 2.81 -0.39
CA HIS A 145 18.85 4.14 0.25
C HIS A 145 17.44 4.73 0.10
N ASP A 146 17.26 5.74 -0.75
CA ASP A 146 15.95 6.35 -1.05
C ASP A 146 15.44 6.05 -2.47
N ASP A 147 16.21 5.29 -3.25
CA ASP A 147 15.83 4.86 -4.60
C ASP A 147 15.31 3.42 -4.57
N VAL A 148 14.49 3.11 -5.56
CA VAL A 148 13.95 1.77 -5.80
C VAL A 148 14.53 1.27 -7.12
N ASP A 149 15.03 0.03 -7.13
CA ASP A 149 15.54 -0.64 -8.32
C ASP A 149 14.93 -2.04 -8.47
N ALA A 150 14.93 -2.58 -9.69
CA ALA A 150 14.41 -3.89 -10.04
C ALA A 150 15.53 -4.81 -10.55
N ILE A 151 15.94 -5.76 -9.72
CA ILE A 151 16.94 -6.78 -10.05
C ILE A 151 16.26 -7.90 -10.84
N GLU A 152 16.74 -8.19 -12.05
CA GLU A 152 16.18 -9.25 -12.89
C GLU A 152 16.46 -10.65 -12.30
N LEU A 153 15.40 -11.44 -12.14
CA LEU A 153 15.44 -12.81 -11.64
C LEU A 153 15.39 -13.84 -12.78
N GLY A 154 14.83 -13.46 -13.93
CA GLY A 154 14.81 -14.33 -15.11
C GLY A 154 13.93 -13.79 -16.24
N VAL A 155 14.21 -14.31 -17.45
CA VAL A 155 13.53 -13.98 -18.71
C VAL A 155 12.82 -15.22 -19.25
N TYR A 156 11.60 -15.05 -19.73
CA TYR A 156 10.73 -16.13 -20.15
C TYR A 156 10.08 -15.81 -21.49
N ASP A 157 10.32 -16.67 -22.49
CA ASP A 157 9.63 -16.64 -23.78
C ASP A 157 8.35 -17.49 -23.71
N LEU A 158 7.22 -16.80 -23.59
CA LEU A 158 5.91 -17.40 -23.40
C LEU A 158 5.27 -17.85 -24.72
N LYS A 159 5.90 -17.55 -25.87
CA LYS A 159 5.46 -18.07 -27.17
C LYS A 159 5.58 -19.58 -27.24
N HIS A 160 6.55 -20.13 -26.52
CA HIS A 160 6.84 -21.55 -26.49
C HIS A 160 6.39 -22.21 -25.19
N LEU A 161 5.93 -23.46 -25.29
CA LEU A 161 5.45 -24.24 -24.14
C LEU A 161 6.52 -24.37 -23.05
N GLU A 162 7.78 -24.52 -23.44
CA GLU A 162 8.90 -24.59 -22.51
C GLU A 162 9.01 -23.33 -21.63
N GLY A 163 8.95 -22.14 -22.21
CA GLY A 163 9.05 -20.89 -21.44
C GLY A 163 7.83 -20.67 -20.54
N ARG A 164 6.64 -21.09 -20.97
CA ARG A 164 5.43 -21.10 -20.11
C ARG A 164 5.60 -22.00 -18.88
N PHE A 165 6.18 -23.20 -19.05
CA PHE A 165 6.47 -24.07 -17.90
C PHE A 165 7.59 -23.53 -17.00
N ARG A 166 8.63 -22.92 -17.58
CA ARG A 166 9.68 -22.26 -16.78
C ARG A 166 9.11 -21.11 -15.94
N LEU A 167 8.22 -20.29 -16.53
CA LEU A 167 7.53 -19.24 -15.78
C LEU A 167 6.63 -19.83 -14.68
N LEU A 168 5.86 -20.89 -14.98
CA LEU A 168 5.05 -21.58 -13.96
C LEU A 168 5.90 -21.97 -12.75
N LEU A 169 7.04 -22.65 -12.98
CA LEU A 169 7.93 -23.06 -11.90
C LEU A 169 8.48 -21.86 -11.11
N ALA A 170 8.83 -20.78 -11.80
CA ALA A 170 9.30 -19.56 -11.16
C ALA A 170 8.21 -18.91 -10.29
N ILE A 171 6.97 -18.80 -10.78
CA ILE A 171 5.82 -18.27 -10.00
C ILE A 171 5.52 -19.16 -8.80
N LEU A 172 5.59 -20.49 -8.94
CA LEU A 172 5.45 -21.41 -7.81
C LEU A 172 6.54 -21.20 -6.75
N ASN A 173 7.78 -20.93 -7.16
CA ASN A 173 8.86 -20.62 -6.24
C ASN A 173 8.65 -19.26 -5.54
N VAL A 174 8.23 -18.24 -6.27
CA VAL A 174 7.87 -16.92 -5.73
C VAL A 174 6.71 -17.03 -4.73
N ALA A 175 5.66 -17.78 -5.06
CA ALA A 175 4.48 -17.96 -4.22
C ALA A 175 4.80 -18.46 -2.81
N ARG A 176 5.83 -19.30 -2.67
CA ARG A 176 6.28 -19.84 -1.37
C ARG A 176 6.83 -18.76 -0.43
N LEU A 177 7.27 -17.63 -0.97
CA LEU A 177 7.91 -16.55 -0.23
C LEU A 177 6.94 -15.40 0.11
N LEU A 178 5.80 -15.30 -0.60
CA LEU A 178 4.88 -14.16 -0.49
C LEU A 178 4.29 -13.98 0.91
N ARG A 179 3.94 -15.08 1.62
CA ARG A 179 3.43 -15.00 2.99
C ARG A 179 4.49 -14.49 3.97
N SER A 180 5.69 -15.06 3.91
CA SER A 180 6.81 -14.64 4.77
C SER A 180 7.16 -13.18 4.51
N LEU A 181 7.12 -12.75 3.25
CA LEU A 181 7.37 -11.37 2.89
C LEU A 181 6.30 -10.41 3.45
N ALA A 182 5.01 -10.76 3.35
CA ALA A 182 3.94 -9.96 3.95
C ALA A 182 4.10 -9.82 5.47
N SER A 183 4.54 -10.89 6.14
CA SER A 183 4.69 -10.90 7.61
C SER A 183 5.79 -9.99 8.14
N VAL A 184 6.82 -9.68 7.34
CA VAL A 184 7.91 -8.77 7.73
C VAL A 184 7.61 -7.31 7.41
N CYS A 185 6.53 -7.03 6.66
CA CYS A 185 6.12 -5.68 6.34
C CYS A 185 5.43 -5.00 7.55
N PRO A 186 5.70 -3.72 7.79
CA PRO A 186 5.10 -2.96 8.90
C PRO A 186 3.60 -2.74 8.70
N GLU A 187 2.88 -2.36 9.76
CA GLU A 187 1.44 -2.05 9.71
C GLU A 187 1.13 -0.93 8.70
N SER A 188 2.04 0.03 8.54
CA SER A 188 1.93 1.11 7.54
C SER A 188 1.83 0.59 6.09
N ALA A 189 2.36 -0.60 5.80
CA ALA A 189 2.24 -1.23 4.48
C ALA A 189 0.87 -1.92 4.28
N ARG A 190 0.11 -2.15 5.36
CA ARG A 190 -1.22 -2.80 5.36
C ARG A 190 -2.35 -1.77 5.25
N ASP A 191 -2.13 -0.59 5.80
CA ASP A 191 -3.15 0.44 6.04
C ASP A 191 -3.32 1.47 4.91
N GLU A 192 -2.86 1.18 3.68
CA GLU A 192 -3.08 2.13 2.56
C GLU A 192 -4.59 2.35 2.27
N TYR A 193 -5.46 1.40 2.65
CA TYR A 193 -6.92 1.54 2.57
C TYR A 193 -7.68 0.83 3.71
N LYS A 194 -8.17 1.59 4.69
CA LYS A 194 -9.10 1.08 5.72
C LYS A 194 -10.48 0.79 5.09
N LYS A 195 -10.93 -0.47 5.08
CA LYS A 195 -12.31 -0.80 4.70
C LYS A 195 -13.26 -0.30 5.79
N LEU A 196 -13.93 0.83 5.55
CA LEU A 196 -15.00 1.31 6.43
C LEU A 196 -16.29 0.52 6.13
N PHE A 197 -16.93 -0.06 7.15
CA PHE A 197 -18.29 -0.57 7.04
C PHE A 197 -19.25 0.58 6.72
N GLN A 198 -20.36 0.33 6.01
CA GLN A 198 -21.23 1.39 5.49
C GLN A 198 -21.71 2.39 6.55
N ALA A 199 -22.05 1.92 7.75
CA ALA A 199 -22.40 2.79 8.88
C ALA A 199 -21.22 3.62 9.40
N LEU A 200 -20.01 3.06 9.42
CA LEU A 200 -18.79 3.79 9.77
C LEU A 200 -18.40 4.78 8.67
N PHE A 201 -18.61 4.44 7.40
CA PHE A 201 -18.36 5.34 6.27
C PHE A 201 -19.27 6.56 6.34
N GLN A 202 -20.57 6.39 6.64
CA GLN A 202 -21.46 7.54 6.78
C GLN A 202 -21.07 8.42 7.97
N ARG A 203 -20.75 7.85 9.13
CA ARG A 203 -20.27 8.64 10.28
C ARG A 203 -18.96 9.38 9.99
N ALA A 204 -18.02 8.71 9.34
CA ALA A 204 -16.75 9.32 8.92
C ALA A 204 -16.99 10.42 7.88
N LYS A 205 -17.89 10.20 6.93
CA LYS A 205 -18.29 11.19 5.93
C LYS A 205 -18.92 12.42 6.57
N ASP A 206 -19.89 12.25 7.47
CA ASP A 206 -20.56 13.38 8.14
C ASP A 206 -19.55 14.23 8.93
N HIS A 207 -18.62 13.58 9.63
CA HIS A 207 -17.55 14.27 10.35
C HIS A 207 -16.61 15.01 9.39
N VAL A 208 -16.11 14.34 8.34
CA VAL A 208 -15.23 14.94 7.33
C VAL A 208 -15.91 16.11 6.63
N GLU A 209 -17.18 15.99 6.23
CA GLU A 209 -17.92 17.09 5.61
C GLU A 209 -18.03 18.30 6.56
N ALA A 210 -18.27 18.08 7.86
CA ALA A 210 -18.31 19.16 8.84
C ALA A 210 -16.96 19.86 8.99
N VAL A 211 -15.86 19.10 9.06
CA VAL A 211 -14.51 19.64 9.19
C VAL A 211 -14.12 20.43 7.94
N TYR A 212 -14.29 19.86 6.76
CA TYR A 212 -13.86 20.48 5.50
C TYR A 212 -14.70 21.70 5.14
N LYS A 213 -15.97 21.75 5.56
CA LYS A 213 -16.79 22.96 5.49
C LYS A 213 -16.16 24.11 6.29
N VAL A 214 -15.67 23.85 7.50
CA VAL A 214 -14.97 24.86 8.31
C VAL A 214 -13.69 25.34 7.61
N LEU A 215 -12.91 24.40 7.05
CA LEU A 215 -11.71 24.75 6.30
C LEU A 215 -12.02 25.73 5.17
N GLU A 216 -13.13 25.50 4.47
CA GLU A 216 -13.58 26.32 3.33
C GLU A 216 -14.11 27.68 3.77
N GLU A 217 -15.06 27.71 4.71
CA GLU A 217 -15.67 28.95 5.23
C GLU A 217 -14.64 29.91 5.82
N HIS A 218 -13.58 29.39 6.46
CA HIS A 218 -12.53 30.19 7.08
C HIS A 218 -11.32 30.42 6.17
N ALA A 219 -11.38 29.95 4.92
CA ALA A 219 -10.32 30.08 3.92
C ALA A 219 -8.93 29.71 4.50
N ILE A 220 -8.86 28.55 5.14
CA ILE A 220 -7.62 28.03 5.75
C ILE A 220 -6.62 27.72 4.63
N PRO A 221 -5.41 28.30 4.63
CA PRO A 221 -4.42 28.09 3.57
C PRO A 221 -3.67 26.78 3.76
N ASN A 222 -3.00 26.29 2.72
CA ASN A 222 -2.08 25.14 2.80
C ASN A 222 -2.71 23.88 3.41
N VAL A 223 -3.96 23.62 3.05
CA VAL A 223 -4.71 22.41 3.42
C VAL A 223 -5.33 21.80 2.17
N ASP A 224 -5.66 20.53 2.23
CA ASP A 224 -6.51 19.91 1.24
C ASP A 224 -8.00 20.30 1.40
N ARG A 225 -8.77 19.94 0.37
CA ARG A 225 -10.17 20.28 0.14
C ARG A 225 -10.89 19.03 -0.27
N LEU A 226 -12.08 18.81 0.28
CA LEU A 226 -12.98 17.77 -0.17
C LEU A 226 -13.52 18.16 -1.55
N ASP A 227 -13.21 17.37 -2.57
CA ASP A 227 -13.65 17.60 -3.95
C ASP A 227 -15.02 16.97 -4.18
N HIS A 228 -15.16 15.68 -3.87
CA HIS A 228 -16.44 14.96 -3.93
C HIS A 228 -16.41 13.63 -3.16
N ALA A 229 -17.59 13.08 -2.89
CA ALA A 229 -17.77 11.74 -2.32
C ALA A 229 -18.32 10.76 -3.37
N ASP A 230 -17.59 9.68 -3.63
CA ASP A 230 -18.06 8.56 -4.45
C ASP A 230 -18.73 7.52 -3.53
N GLN A 231 -20.07 7.57 -3.48
CA GLN A 231 -20.85 6.68 -2.63
C GLN A 231 -20.85 5.23 -3.13
N ASN A 232 -20.72 5.01 -4.44
CA ASN A 232 -20.70 3.67 -5.03
C ASN A 232 -19.39 2.95 -4.68
N ALA A 233 -18.28 3.67 -4.72
CA ALA A 233 -16.97 3.15 -4.32
C ALA A 233 -16.71 3.26 -2.81
N MET A 234 -17.58 3.95 -2.06
CA MET A 234 -17.40 4.33 -0.66
C MET A 234 -16.08 5.07 -0.42
N ARG A 235 -15.84 6.15 -1.18
CA ARG A 235 -14.59 6.94 -1.15
C ARG A 235 -14.86 8.43 -1.03
N LEU A 236 -13.92 9.13 -0.40
CA LEU A 236 -13.84 10.59 -0.39
C LEU A 236 -12.62 11.00 -1.22
N VAL A 237 -12.78 12.01 -2.06
CA VAL A 237 -11.74 12.48 -2.97
C VAL A 237 -11.34 13.90 -2.57
N PHE A 238 -10.03 14.15 -2.44
CA PHE A 238 -9.47 15.41 -1.96
C PHE A 238 -8.53 16.06 -2.98
N LYS A 239 -8.35 17.38 -2.88
CA LYS A 239 -7.45 18.21 -3.71
C LYS A 239 -6.82 19.35 -2.88
N PRO A 240 -5.63 19.87 -3.21
CA PRO A 240 -4.75 19.46 -4.31
C PRO A 240 -4.09 18.10 -4.05
N ARG A 241 -3.54 17.47 -5.09
CA ARG A 241 -2.81 16.21 -4.96
C ARG A 241 -1.33 16.51 -4.83
N GLY A 242 -0.64 15.81 -3.95
CA GLY A 242 0.79 16.01 -3.74
C GLY A 242 1.57 14.71 -3.65
N GLN A 243 2.80 14.81 -3.17
CA GLN A 243 3.68 13.68 -2.91
C GLN A 243 4.08 13.66 -1.43
N GLU A 244 3.91 12.50 -0.80
CA GLU A 244 4.50 12.25 0.52
C GLU A 244 6.01 12.25 0.35
N LYS A 245 6.65 13.35 0.76
CA LYS A 245 8.09 13.55 0.63
C LYS A 245 8.56 14.29 1.86
N ARG A 246 9.66 13.84 2.48
CA ARG A 246 10.30 14.62 3.55
C ARG A 246 11.12 15.77 2.94
N PRO A 247 11.19 16.93 3.60
CA PRO A 247 12.06 18.01 3.16
C PRO A 247 13.51 17.53 3.01
N ALA A 248 14.10 17.74 1.82
CA ALA A 248 15.44 17.24 1.51
C ALA A 248 16.56 18.17 2.00
N ASN A 249 16.23 19.41 2.33
CA ASN A 249 17.17 20.43 2.78
C ASN A 249 16.49 21.46 3.70
N LEU A 250 17.29 22.33 4.33
CA LEU A 250 16.77 23.33 5.27
C LEU A 250 15.78 24.30 4.62
N VAL A 251 15.96 24.65 3.35
CA VAL A 251 15.04 25.57 2.64
C VAL A 251 13.65 24.93 2.50
N GLU A 252 13.60 23.67 2.07
CA GLU A 252 12.34 22.93 2.01
C GLU A 252 11.72 22.75 3.40
N LEU A 253 12.54 22.50 4.43
CA LEU A 253 12.05 22.33 5.80
C LEU A 253 11.39 23.61 6.31
N PHE A 254 12.03 24.77 6.13
CA PHE A 254 11.47 26.04 6.54
C PHE A 254 10.20 26.40 5.78
N HIS A 255 10.12 26.09 4.48
CA HIS A 255 8.87 26.28 3.73
C HIS A 255 7.74 25.37 4.21
N ALA A 256 8.03 24.09 4.45
CA ALA A 256 7.04 23.16 4.98
C ALA A 256 6.50 23.63 6.33
N LEU A 257 7.38 24.00 7.26
CA LEU A 257 7.00 24.52 8.56
C LEU A 257 6.21 25.83 8.44
N ALA A 258 6.62 26.75 7.57
CA ALA A 258 5.90 28.00 7.35
C ALA A 258 4.48 27.77 6.82
N ASN A 259 4.30 26.86 5.86
CA ASN A 259 2.99 26.56 5.30
C ASN A 259 2.08 25.88 6.33
N VAL A 260 2.60 24.92 7.09
CA VAL A 260 1.86 24.25 8.18
C VAL A 260 1.45 25.28 9.24
N LEU A 261 2.36 26.16 9.68
CA LEU A 261 2.03 27.18 10.68
C LEU A 261 0.96 28.17 10.18
N GLN A 262 0.99 28.55 8.91
CA GLN A 262 -0.07 29.39 8.31
C GLN A 262 -1.44 28.71 8.36
N ALA A 263 -1.50 27.41 8.09
CA ALA A 263 -2.73 26.63 8.21
C ALA A 263 -3.22 26.59 9.67
N LEU A 264 -2.34 26.23 10.60
CA LEU A 264 -2.66 26.06 12.02
C LEU A 264 -3.12 27.37 12.67
N VAL A 265 -2.50 28.50 12.36
CA VAL A 265 -2.92 29.82 12.89
C VAL A 265 -4.37 30.12 12.52
N LYS A 266 -4.76 29.88 11.25
CA LYS A 266 -6.15 30.10 10.83
C LYS A 266 -7.11 29.04 11.39
N LEU A 267 -6.69 27.78 11.45
CA LEU A 267 -7.47 26.70 12.02
C LEU A 267 -7.80 26.96 13.50
N HIS A 268 -6.80 27.39 14.28
CA HIS A 268 -6.97 27.71 15.68
C HIS A 268 -7.83 28.97 15.86
N ALA A 269 -7.72 29.96 14.98
CA ALA A 269 -8.61 31.13 14.97
C ALA A 269 -10.07 30.73 14.69
N ALA A 270 -10.32 29.65 13.95
CA ALA A 270 -11.64 29.07 13.76
C ALA A 270 -12.10 28.20 14.96
N SER A 271 -11.31 28.11 16.03
CA SER A 271 -11.55 27.22 17.19
C SER A 271 -11.53 25.73 16.82
N TRP A 272 -10.64 25.33 15.90
CA TRP A 272 -10.38 23.93 15.56
C TRP A 272 -8.92 23.54 15.76
N MET A 273 -8.65 22.25 15.91
CA MET A 273 -7.33 21.65 16.07
C MET A 273 -7.22 20.40 15.20
N HIS A 274 -6.06 20.17 14.56
CA HIS A 274 -5.84 19.04 13.64
C HIS A 274 -5.67 17.69 14.36
N ARG A 275 -4.96 17.70 15.50
CA ARG A 275 -4.74 16.56 16.42
C ARG A 275 -3.81 15.43 15.95
N ASP A 276 -3.62 15.22 14.65
CA ASP A 276 -2.64 14.25 14.12
C ASP A 276 -1.56 14.93 13.24
N ILE A 277 -0.79 15.88 13.79
CA ILE A 277 0.23 16.61 13.03
C ILE A 277 1.52 15.79 13.01
N ARG A 278 1.85 15.22 11.85
CA ARG A 278 3.03 14.38 11.64
C ARG A 278 3.50 14.47 10.18
N TRP A 279 4.76 14.11 9.92
CA TRP A 279 5.32 14.20 8.56
C TRP A 279 4.53 13.45 7.47
N PRO A 280 3.95 12.26 7.72
CA PRO A 280 3.05 11.62 6.75
C PRO A 280 1.86 12.48 6.33
N ASN A 281 1.40 13.38 7.20
CA ASN A 281 0.26 14.26 6.97
C ASN A 281 0.67 15.62 6.38
N VAL A 282 1.95 15.80 6.01
CA VAL A 282 2.48 17.01 5.37
C VAL A 282 3.00 16.65 3.98
N ILE A 283 2.28 17.11 2.96
CA ILE A 283 2.50 16.70 1.58
C ILE A 283 3.06 17.87 0.75
N LYS A 284 3.98 17.57 -0.17
CA LYS A 284 4.53 18.54 -1.12
C LYS A 284 3.66 18.64 -2.37
N SER A 285 3.37 19.86 -2.83
CA SER A 285 2.66 20.14 -4.07
C SER A 285 3.39 19.62 -5.30
N ARG A 286 2.61 19.12 -6.27
CA ARG A 286 3.10 18.72 -7.60
C ARG A 286 3.16 19.88 -8.59
N ASP A 287 2.60 21.04 -8.23
CA ASP A 287 2.40 22.16 -9.15
C ASP A 287 3.66 23.05 -9.32
N GLY A 288 4.81 22.62 -8.76
CA GLY A 288 6.11 23.26 -8.98
C GLY A 288 6.37 24.54 -8.18
N ASP A 289 5.41 24.97 -7.37
CA ASP A 289 5.46 26.17 -6.51
C ASP A 289 6.22 25.95 -5.18
N ASN A 290 6.77 24.75 -4.97
CA ASN A 290 7.43 24.31 -3.74
C ASN A 290 6.55 24.48 -2.48
N SER A 291 5.23 24.51 -2.66
CA SER A 291 4.29 24.63 -1.55
C SER A 291 4.07 23.29 -0.86
N TRP A 292 3.75 23.37 0.41
CA TRP A 292 3.46 22.23 1.28
C TRP A 292 2.08 22.42 1.88
N PHE A 293 1.35 21.33 2.08
CA PHE A 293 0.03 21.38 2.67
C PHE A 293 -0.17 20.28 3.70
N LEU A 294 -0.91 20.61 4.75
CA LEU A 294 -1.36 19.69 5.79
C LEU A 294 -2.60 18.96 5.29
N ILE A 295 -2.65 17.65 5.49
CA ILE A 295 -3.77 16.78 5.12
C ILE A 295 -4.21 15.94 6.30
N ASP A 296 -5.24 15.11 6.08
CA ASP A 296 -5.73 14.12 7.05
C ASP A 296 -6.35 14.74 8.31
N PHE A 297 -7.31 15.63 8.06
CA PHE A 297 -8.15 16.24 9.09
C PHE A 297 -9.21 15.29 9.69
N MET A 298 -9.06 13.97 9.53
CA MET A 298 -10.04 12.99 10.05
C MET A 298 -10.15 12.99 11.57
N ASP A 299 -9.10 13.42 12.25
CA ASP A 299 -9.05 13.56 13.71
C ASP A 299 -9.23 14.99 14.21
N ALA A 300 -9.48 15.92 13.29
CA ALA A 300 -9.65 17.31 13.63
C ALA A 300 -10.90 17.52 14.49
N ALA A 301 -10.81 18.42 15.46
CA ALA A 301 -11.91 18.69 16.37
C ALA A 301 -11.95 20.14 16.82
N GLN A 302 -13.06 20.52 17.47
CA GLN A 302 -13.19 21.84 18.05
C GLN A 302 -12.29 21.98 19.28
N SER A 303 -11.69 23.16 19.43
CA SER A 303 -10.89 23.54 20.58
C SER A 303 -11.71 24.43 21.52
N PRO A 304 -11.79 24.13 22.83
CA PRO A 304 -11.12 23.01 23.51
C PRO A 304 -11.89 21.68 23.36
N GLN A 305 -11.14 20.59 23.17
CA GLN A 305 -11.65 19.23 23.22
C GLN A 305 -11.53 18.72 24.66
N VAL A 306 -12.65 18.51 25.36
CA VAL A 306 -12.66 18.16 26.80
C VAL A 306 -12.70 16.63 27.04
N SER A 307 -13.11 15.84 26.04
CA SER A 307 -13.17 14.37 26.15
C SER A 307 -11.97 13.71 25.47
N PRO A 308 -11.35 12.69 26.10
CA PRO A 308 -10.29 11.92 25.46
C PRO A 308 -10.86 11.16 24.26
N SER A 309 -10.25 11.40 23.10
CA SER A 309 -10.63 10.79 21.83
C SER A 309 -9.40 10.37 21.03
N GLY A 310 -8.28 10.10 21.71
CA GLY A 310 -7.02 9.68 21.12
C GLY A 310 -6.75 8.19 21.16
N ASN A 311 -7.70 7.33 21.55
CA ASN A 311 -7.44 5.89 21.77
C ASN A 311 -6.89 5.15 20.53
N HIS A 312 -7.12 5.69 19.33
CA HIS A 312 -6.59 5.16 18.07
C HIS A 312 -5.29 5.85 17.61
N LEU A 313 -4.81 6.85 18.34
CA LEU A 313 -3.57 7.58 18.09
C LEU A 313 -2.41 6.96 18.89
N SER A 314 -1.20 7.11 18.37
CA SER A 314 0.01 6.55 19.00
C SER A 314 0.49 7.43 20.15
N GLN A 315 0.60 6.87 21.36
CA GLN A 315 1.17 7.56 22.54
C GLN A 315 2.64 7.98 22.34
N ALA A 316 3.38 7.32 21.45
CA ALA A 316 4.78 7.65 21.18
C ALA A 316 4.94 8.88 20.27
N GLU A 317 3.90 9.20 19.49
CA GLU A 317 3.93 10.28 18.49
C GLU A 317 3.07 11.49 18.89
N HIS A 318 2.25 11.36 19.94
CA HIS A 318 1.25 12.35 20.32
C HIS A 318 1.44 12.86 21.75
N ALA A 319 0.94 14.08 21.97
CA ALA A 319 1.03 14.72 23.27
C ALA A 319 0.19 13.97 24.33
N PRO A 320 0.69 13.79 25.57
CA PRO A 320 0.04 12.97 26.59
C PRO A 320 -1.37 13.45 26.95
N GLU A 321 -1.63 14.75 26.87
CA GLU A 321 -2.92 15.38 27.17
C GLU A 321 -4.05 14.93 26.23
N ILE A 322 -3.74 14.36 25.06
CA ILE A 322 -4.75 13.78 24.15
C ILE A 322 -5.38 12.51 24.74
N PHE A 323 -4.70 11.86 25.69
CA PHE A 323 -5.08 10.56 26.26
C PHE A 323 -5.56 10.65 27.71
N SER A 324 -5.43 11.81 28.37
CA SER A 324 -5.72 11.98 29.80
C SER A 324 -6.94 12.87 30.05
N ASP A 325 -7.71 12.55 31.11
CA ASP A 325 -8.83 13.35 31.62
C ASP A 325 -8.39 14.55 32.50
N GLU A 326 -7.08 14.75 32.70
CA GLU A 326 -6.57 15.76 33.63
C GLU A 326 -6.55 17.17 33.03
N ASP A 327 -7.03 18.13 33.82
CA ASP A 327 -7.11 19.56 33.47
C ASP A 327 -5.75 20.08 32.96
N PRO A 328 -5.66 20.70 31.77
CA PRO A 328 -4.41 21.16 31.16
C PRO A 328 -3.54 22.04 32.08
N LEU A 329 -4.18 22.73 33.04
CA LEU A 329 -3.51 23.57 34.03
C LEU A 329 -2.76 22.76 35.10
N GLN A 330 -3.17 21.53 35.41
CA GLN A 330 -2.45 20.67 36.37
C GLN A 330 -1.21 20.02 35.73
N LEU A 331 -1.26 19.65 34.44
CA LEU A 331 -0.14 19.05 33.71
C LEU A 331 1.05 20.01 33.53
N GLN A 332 0.81 21.31 33.31
CA GLN A 332 1.90 22.30 33.25
C GLN A 332 2.66 22.42 34.58
N HIS A 333 1.97 22.33 35.72
CA HIS A 333 2.62 22.32 37.04
C HIS A 333 3.42 21.04 37.30
N SER A 334 2.96 19.89 36.80
CA SER A 334 3.66 18.60 36.87
C SER A 334 4.95 18.55 36.04
N ILE A 335 4.93 19.13 34.83
CA ILE A 335 6.10 19.17 33.93
C ILE A 335 7.18 20.14 34.43
N VAL A 336 6.77 21.29 34.98
CA VAL A 336 7.70 22.27 35.57
C VAL A 336 8.33 21.73 36.86
N SER A 337 7.56 21.02 37.69
CA SER A 337 8.08 20.40 38.93
C SER A 337 9.01 19.21 38.66
N ALA A 338 8.73 18.40 37.63
CA ALA A 338 9.62 17.30 37.22
C ALA A 338 10.93 17.78 36.56
N SER A 339 10.94 18.99 36.00
CA SER A 339 12.15 19.61 35.44
C SER A 339 13.04 20.24 36.52
N LEU A 340 12.46 20.69 37.64
CA LEU A 340 13.19 21.24 38.78
C LEU A 340 13.83 20.16 39.68
N SER A 341 13.26 18.95 39.74
CA SER A 341 13.81 17.85 40.55
C SER A 341 15.00 17.11 39.92
N LYS A 342 15.33 17.41 38.65
CA LYS A 342 16.50 16.84 37.95
C LYS A 342 17.77 17.71 38.03
N ASN A 343 17.71 18.87 38.68
CA ASN A 343 18.83 19.82 38.80
C ASN A 343 19.30 20.08 40.25
N THR A 344 19.01 19.15 41.17
CA THR A 344 19.65 19.03 42.50
C THR A 344 20.03 17.59 42.71
#